data_AF-A0AAU7X839-F1
#
_entry.id   AF-A0AAU7X839-F1
#
_cell.length_a   1.000
_cell.length_b   1.000
_cell.length_c   1.000
_cell.angle_alpha   90.00
_cell.angle_beta   90.00
_cell.angle_gamma   90.00
#
_symmetry.space_group_name_H-M   'P 1'
#
loop_
_entity.id
_entity.type
_entity.pdbx_description
1 polymer ?
#
loop_
_entity_poly.entity_id
_entity_poly.type
_entity_poly.pdbx_seq_one_letter_code
_entity_poly.pdbx_strand_id
1 'polypeptide(L)'
;MTLIGWLQIALTLAVTLALAIPLGRYAARVFSGEPVRLAAVLGPVEAGFYKLAGVDPRREQTWAGYSLAMLMFSAAGFLSLYAILRLQNWLPLNPQGFDAVTPDLAFNTAVSFLTNTNWQAYSGETTMSHLTQMAGLSVHNFLSAATGIALAVAVTRAFARSGATTLGNFWVDLTRVTLYVLLPIAIGLALLYVALGVPQTLLGAFDATTLEGAKQTISVGPMASQEAIKQLGTNGGGFFNANSAHPFENPSALSNVVSIVAMLVLSSALPIAFGHMVGAPRQGYALLAAMALLLVAGVLVTYWSEAAGDPLHVALGLDPAAGNMEGKEVRFGQAMTALFVAATTGLSCGAVNAMHDSLTPLGGLVPMLMIQLGEVLPGGVGSGLYGMIVFAVLSVFVAGLMVGRTPEYLGKKIQAREVKLAVLAVVILPLAILGFTAVSAMLPDALAGLNNAGPHGLSELLYAYSSAAGNNGSAFAGLTANTPWFNVTLGIAMMLGRFAYVLPVMAIAGSLAAKVKAPASTGTFPTDGGLFVGLVVGVILILGGLQFFPALALGPVVEHVLMLAGKTF
;
A
#
# COMPACT_ATOMS: atom_id res chain seq x y z
N MET A 1 18.27 20.37 -5.37
CA MET A 1 18.38 19.01 -5.96
C MET A 1 19.77 18.79 -6.51
N THR A 2 20.35 17.61 -6.33
CA THR A 2 21.71 17.26 -6.78
C THR A 2 21.71 16.16 -7.85
N LEU A 3 22.75 16.14 -8.71
CA LEU A 3 22.97 15.08 -9.69
C LEU A 3 23.12 13.70 -9.02
N ILE A 4 23.84 13.63 -7.90
CA ILE A 4 24.02 12.40 -7.12
C ILE A 4 22.68 11.85 -6.67
N GLY A 5 21.78 12.71 -6.16
CA GLY A 5 20.43 12.30 -5.76
C GLY A 5 19.64 11.69 -6.91
N TRP A 6 19.71 12.29 -8.10
CA TRP A 6 19.05 11.74 -9.29
C TRP A 6 19.64 10.40 -9.73
N LEU A 7 20.96 10.23 -9.65
CA LEU A 7 21.61 8.94 -9.95
C LEU A 7 21.19 7.85 -8.95
N GLN A 8 21.07 8.17 -7.67
CA GLN A 8 20.57 7.24 -6.65
C GLN A 8 19.12 6.82 -6.93
N ILE A 9 18.25 7.79 -7.30
CA ILE A 9 16.85 7.52 -7.65
C ILE A 9 16.77 6.60 -8.87
N ALA A 10 17.49 6.97 -9.95
CA ALA A 10 17.51 6.20 -11.18
C ALA A 10 18.04 4.77 -10.96
N LEU A 11 19.12 4.62 -10.18
CA LEU A 11 19.69 3.32 -9.85
C LEU A 11 18.69 2.45 -9.06
N THR A 12 18.02 3.02 -8.05
CA THR A 12 17.06 2.29 -7.22
C THR A 12 15.86 1.80 -8.05
N LEU A 13 15.32 2.67 -8.91
CA LEU A 13 14.23 2.31 -9.83
C LEU A 13 14.68 1.29 -10.89
N ALA A 14 15.90 1.39 -11.41
CA ALA A 14 16.45 0.44 -12.36
C ALA A 14 16.64 -0.95 -11.74
N VAL A 15 17.17 -1.04 -10.51
CA VAL A 15 17.29 -2.29 -9.75
C VAL A 15 15.91 -2.91 -9.52
N THR A 16 14.94 -2.10 -9.12
CA THR A 16 13.55 -2.54 -8.93
C THR A 16 13.00 -3.17 -10.21
N LEU A 17 13.14 -2.50 -11.36
CA LEU A 17 12.65 -3.03 -12.64
C LEU A 17 13.38 -4.31 -13.05
N ALA A 18 14.70 -4.36 -12.87
CA ALA A 18 15.52 -5.52 -13.18
C ALA A 18 15.09 -6.77 -12.38
N LEU A 19 14.67 -6.60 -11.12
CA LEU A 19 14.16 -7.67 -10.26
C LEU A 19 12.69 -8.00 -10.54
N ALA A 20 11.86 -7.00 -10.85
CA ALA A 20 10.44 -7.17 -11.10
C ALA A 20 10.16 -8.03 -12.35
N ILE A 21 10.99 -7.94 -13.39
CA ILE A 21 10.83 -8.73 -14.63
C ILE A 21 10.90 -10.25 -14.39
N PRO A 22 12.00 -10.82 -13.83
CA PRO A 22 12.06 -12.25 -13.55
C PRO A 22 11.03 -12.67 -12.50
N LEU A 23 10.76 -11.83 -11.49
CA LEU A 23 9.74 -12.11 -10.48
C LEU A 23 8.34 -12.19 -11.08
N GLY A 24 7.98 -11.29 -11.99
CA GLY A 24 6.68 -11.29 -12.66
C GLY A 24 6.48 -12.52 -13.54
N ARG A 25 7.53 -12.96 -14.24
CA ARG A 25 7.52 -14.22 -14.99
C ARG A 25 7.38 -15.43 -14.07
N TYR A 26 8.09 -15.45 -12.95
CA TYR A 26 7.99 -16.50 -11.95
C TYR A 26 6.57 -16.57 -11.35
N ALA A 27 6.03 -15.43 -10.94
CA ALA A 27 4.68 -15.31 -10.39
C ALA A 27 3.61 -15.80 -11.39
N ALA A 28 3.73 -15.44 -12.67
CA ALA A 28 2.83 -15.95 -13.72
C ALA A 28 2.81 -17.49 -13.79
N ARG A 29 3.96 -18.15 -13.62
CA ARG A 29 4.05 -19.63 -13.58
C ARG A 29 3.38 -20.20 -12.35
N VAL A 30 3.66 -19.65 -11.17
CA VAL A 30 3.03 -20.06 -9.91
C VAL A 30 1.50 -19.98 -10.00
N PHE A 31 0.97 -18.87 -10.51
CA PHE A 31 -0.47 -18.61 -10.60
C PHE A 31 -1.17 -19.40 -11.71
N SER A 32 -0.43 -19.81 -12.74
CA SER A 32 -0.90 -20.71 -13.80
C SER A 32 -0.81 -22.19 -13.41
N GLY A 33 -0.19 -22.50 -12.26
CA GLY A 33 0.01 -23.89 -11.81
C GLY A 33 1.08 -24.64 -12.60
N GLU A 34 1.98 -23.91 -13.28
CA GLU A 34 3.12 -24.51 -13.95
C GLU A 34 4.15 -25.04 -12.92
N PRO A 35 4.92 -26.10 -13.26
CA PRO A 35 5.96 -26.61 -12.38
C PRO A 35 7.01 -25.54 -12.03
N VAL A 36 7.21 -25.31 -10.74
CA VAL A 36 8.28 -24.44 -10.21
C VAL A 36 9.22 -25.23 -9.32
N ARG A 37 10.51 -24.89 -9.30
CA ARG A 37 11.53 -25.63 -8.53
C ARG A 37 11.19 -25.73 -7.04
N LEU A 38 10.64 -24.67 -6.46
CA LEU A 38 10.23 -24.65 -5.05
C LEU A 38 9.10 -25.65 -4.74
N ALA A 39 8.29 -26.04 -5.74
CA ALA A 39 7.22 -27.03 -5.54
C ALA A 39 7.76 -28.42 -5.19
N ALA A 40 9.00 -28.75 -5.55
CA ALA A 40 9.63 -30.00 -5.15
C ALA A 40 9.82 -30.09 -3.61
N VAL A 41 10.02 -28.96 -2.95
CA VAL A 41 10.27 -28.89 -1.50
C VAL A 41 9.01 -28.50 -0.73
N LEU A 42 8.25 -27.52 -1.24
CA LEU A 42 7.07 -26.98 -0.57
C LEU A 42 5.76 -27.66 -0.97
N GLY A 43 5.74 -28.50 -2.02
CA GLY A 43 4.55 -29.22 -2.45
C GLY A 43 3.91 -30.11 -1.37
N PRO A 44 4.70 -30.88 -0.58
CA PRO A 44 4.15 -31.63 0.55
C PRO A 44 3.52 -30.74 1.63
N VAL A 45 4.11 -29.56 1.86
CA VAL A 45 3.58 -28.57 2.82
C VAL A 45 2.28 -27.97 2.32
N GLU A 46 2.23 -27.58 1.03
CA GLU A 46 1.02 -27.14 0.34
C GLU A 46 -0.11 -28.18 0.44
N ALA A 47 0.18 -29.45 0.13
CA ALA A 47 -0.78 -30.54 0.25
C ALA A 47 -1.23 -30.80 1.69
N GLY A 48 -0.33 -30.62 2.65
CA GLY A 48 -0.64 -30.69 4.09
C GLY A 48 -1.65 -29.63 4.51
N PHE A 49 -1.45 -28.37 4.12
CA PHE A 49 -2.42 -27.30 4.36
C PHE A 49 -3.78 -27.60 3.75
N TYR A 50 -3.81 -28.06 2.50
CA TYR A 50 -5.07 -28.44 1.85
C TYR A 50 -5.79 -29.56 2.58
N LYS A 51 -5.07 -30.60 3.00
CA LYS A 51 -5.65 -31.72 3.74
C LYS A 51 -6.20 -31.29 5.11
N LEU A 52 -5.46 -30.47 5.86
CA LEU A 52 -5.89 -29.99 7.18
C LEU A 52 -7.08 -29.03 7.09
N ALA A 53 -7.13 -28.19 6.07
CA ALA A 53 -8.22 -27.24 5.85
C ALA A 53 -9.41 -27.85 5.07
N GLY A 54 -9.32 -29.10 4.62
CA GLY A 54 -10.36 -29.74 3.80
C GLY A 54 -10.53 -29.11 2.41
N VAL A 55 -9.49 -28.49 1.86
CA VAL A 55 -9.49 -27.83 0.55
C VAL A 55 -9.20 -28.86 -0.55
N ASP A 56 -10.13 -29.04 -1.48
CA ASP A 56 -9.83 -29.72 -2.76
C ASP A 56 -9.26 -28.68 -3.74
N PRO A 57 -7.96 -28.75 -4.09
CA PRO A 57 -7.33 -27.77 -4.97
C PRO A 57 -7.88 -27.79 -6.42
N ARG A 58 -8.62 -28.84 -6.81
CA ARG A 58 -9.24 -28.95 -8.14
C ARG A 58 -10.63 -28.31 -8.20
N ARG A 59 -11.25 -28.04 -7.05
CA ARG A 59 -12.58 -27.44 -7.00
C ARG A 59 -12.47 -25.95 -7.28
N GLU A 60 -12.99 -25.52 -8.41
CA GLU A 60 -13.07 -24.11 -8.74
C GLU A 60 -14.30 -23.42 -8.13
N GLN A 61 -14.20 -22.09 -8.00
CA GLN A 61 -15.19 -21.21 -7.41
C GLN A 61 -15.67 -20.19 -8.44
N THR A 62 -16.96 -19.85 -8.38
CA THR A 62 -17.50 -18.67 -9.05
C THR A 62 -16.94 -17.40 -8.41
N TRP A 63 -17.11 -16.24 -9.04
CA TRP A 63 -16.67 -14.97 -8.45
C TRP A 63 -17.31 -14.73 -7.07
N ALA A 64 -18.59 -15.11 -6.89
CA ALA A 64 -19.29 -14.98 -5.62
C ALA A 64 -18.73 -15.93 -4.57
N GLY A 65 -18.48 -17.20 -4.92
CA GLY A 65 -17.86 -18.16 -4.01
C GLY A 65 -16.44 -17.79 -3.60
N TYR A 66 -15.66 -17.25 -4.53
CA TYR A 66 -14.31 -16.75 -4.29
C TYR A 66 -14.33 -15.54 -3.34
N SER A 67 -15.24 -14.58 -3.59
CA SER A 67 -15.40 -13.39 -2.74
C SER A 67 -15.88 -13.75 -1.34
N LEU A 68 -16.82 -14.70 -1.23
CA LEU A 68 -17.30 -15.18 0.07
C LEU A 68 -16.19 -15.89 0.85
N ALA A 69 -15.37 -16.73 0.20
CA ALA A 69 -14.23 -17.37 0.84
C ALA A 69 -13.24 -16.33 1.40
N MET A 70 -12.94 -15.29 0.61
CA MET A 70 -12.09 -14.17 1.05
C MET A 70 -12.69 -13.41 2.24
N LEU A 71 -13.98 -13.09 2.22
CA LEU A 71 -14.65 -12.39 3.32
C LEU A 71 -14.67 -13.22 4.61
N MET A 72 -14.96 -14.52 4.51
CA MET A 72 -14.97 -15.41 5.67
C MET A 72 -13.58 -15.60 6.27
N PHE A 73 -12.56 -15.73 5.41
CA PHE A 73 -11.16 -15.75 5.84
C PHE A 73 -10.78 -14.45 6.56
N SER A 74 -11.18 -13.31 6.00
CA SER A 74 -10.92 -11.99 6.58
C SER A 74 -11.61 -11.81 7.93
N ALA A 75 -12.87 -12.24 8.06
CA ALA A 75 -13.61 -12.20 9.32
C ALA A 75 -12.95 -13.07 10.41
N ALA A 76 -12.48 -14.28 10.05
CA ALA A 76 -11.73 -15.12 10.97
C ALA A 76 -10.41 -14.46 11.41
N GLY A 77 -9.70 -13.83 10.47
CA GLY A 77 -8.49 -13.06 10.75
C GLY A 77 -8.73 -11.89 11.72
N PHE A 78 -9.80 -11.11 11.50
CA PHE A 78 -10.19 -10.04 12.42
C PHE A 78 -10.39 -10.57 13.84
N LEU A 79 -11.18 -11.63 14.00
CA LEU A 79 -11.47 -12.21 15.31
C LEU A 79 -10.19 -12.73 15.99
N SER A 80 -9.29 -13.37 15.23
CA SER A 80 -8.03 -13.86 15.80
C SER A 80 -7.13 -12.72 16.28
N LEU A 81 -6.93 -11.68 15.47
CA LEU A 81 -6.05 -10.57 15.86
C LEU A 81 -6.66 -9.72 16.98
N TYR A 82 -7.96 -9.46 16.92
CA TYR A 82 -8.67 -8.78 18.00
C TYR A 82 -8.52 -9.54 19.33
N ALA A 83 -8.67 -10.86 19.31
CA ALA A 83 -8.47 -11.70 20.50
C ALA A 83 -7.03 -11.64 21.02
N ILE A 84 -6.01 -11.71 20.15
CA ILE A 84 -4.60 -11.57 20.56
C ILE A 84 -4.37 -10.22 21.25
N LEU A 85 -4.87 -9.13 20.68
CA LEU A 85 -4.72 -7.77 21.23
C LEU A 85 -5.41 -7.61 22.59
N ARG A 86 -6.63 -8.16 22.74
CA ARG A 86 -7.41 -8.10 23.99
C ARG A 86 -6.95 -9.06 25.08
N LEU A 87 -6.19 -10.09 24.71
CA LEU A 87 -5.66 -11.09 25.65
C LEU A 87 -4.14 -11.00 25.80
N GLN A 88 -3.49 -9.98 25.24
CA GLN A 88 -2.03 -9.91 25.15
C GLN A 88 -1.32 -10.08 26.50
N ASN A 89 -1.92 -9.55 27.58
CA ASN A 89 -1.37 -9.63 28.93
C ASN A 89 -1.35 -11.07 29.50
N TRP A 90 -2.16 -11.98 28.94
CA TRP A 90 -2.20 -13.41 29.31
C TRP A 90 -1.35 -14.30 28.39
N LEU A 91 -0.85 -13.76 27.28
CA LEU A 91 -0.10 -14.50 26.28
C LEU A 91 1.42 -14.48 26.60
N PRO A 92 2.18 -15.51 26.21
CA PRO A 92 3.62 -15.55 26.42
C PRO A 92 4.37 -14.52 25.56
N LEU A 93 5.68 -14.41 25.76
CA LEU A 93 6.55 -13.44 25.04
C LEU A 93 6.06 -11.98 25.21
N ASN A 94 5.76 -11.61 26.45
CA ASN A 94 5.48 -10.25 26.87
C ASN A 94 6.51 -9.81 27.93
N PRO A 95 7.80 -9.63 27.56
CA PRO A 95 8.85 -9.40 28.55
C PRO A 95 8.72 -8.08 29.32
N GLN A 96 8.00 -7.10 28.78
CA GLN A 96 7.69 -5.83 29.42
C GLN A 96 6.40 -5.85 30.25
N GLY A 97 5.61 -6.94 30.18
CA GLY A 97 4.36 -7.06 30.94
C GLY A 97 3.27 -6.08 30.49
N PHE A 98 3.17 -5.78 29.19
CA PHE A 98 2.14 -4.87 28.67
C PHE A 98 0.72 -5.40 28.89
N ASP A 99 -0.18 -4.48 29.24
CA ASP A 99 -1.60 -4.74 29.45
C ASP A 99 -2.36 -5.01 28.14
N ALA A 100 -3.61 -5.46 28.24
CA ALA A 100 -4.47 -5.67 27.07
C ALA A 100 -4.83 -4.35 26.37
N VAL A 101 -4.64 -4.29 25.04
CA VAL A 101 -4.91 -3.11 24.20
C VAL A 101 -6.38 -2.72 24.24
N THR A 102 -6.75 -1.46 24.52
CA THR A 102 -8.15 -1.03 24.72
C THR A 102 -9.09 -1.47 23.59
N PRO A 103 -10.40 -1.69 23.85
CA PRO A 103 -11.31 -2.28 22.86
C PRO A 103 -11.39 -1.56 21.51
N ASP A 104 -11.38 -0.22 21.53
CA ASP A 104 -11.43 0.65 20.36
C ASP A 104 -10.12 0.62 19.57
N LEU A 105 -8.97 0.72 20.23
CA LEU A 105 -7.66 0.61 19.60
C LEU A 105 -7.40 -0.80 19.07
N ALA A 106 -7.86 -1.84 19.78
CA ALA A 106 -7.77 -3.22 19.33
C ALA A 106 -8.65 -3.46 18.09
N PHE A 107 -9.84 -2.86 18.02
CA PHE A 107 -10.69 -2.89 16.83
C PHE A 107 -9.97 -2.23 15.65
N ASN A 108 -9.49 -0.99 15.85
CA ASN A 108 -8.80 -0.24 14.82
C ASN A 108 -7.57 -1.00 14.30
N THR A 109 -6.71 -1.47 15.21
CA THR A 109 -5.47 -2.19 14.87
C THR A 109 -5.78 -3.52 14.17
N ALA A 110 -6.77 -4.28 14.64
CA ALA A 110 -7.14 -5.55 14.01
C ALA A 110 -7.66 -5.34 12.58
N VAL A 111 -8.52 -4.33 12.38
CA VAL A 111 -9.00 -3.96 11.04
C VAL A 111 -7.84 -3.49 10.18
N SER A 112 -7.00 -2.62 10.71
CA SER A 112 -5.85 -2.01 10.04
C SER A 112 -4.91 -3.04 9.41
N PHE A 113 -4.50 -4.06 10.17
CA PHE A 113 -3.65 -5.13 9.68
C PHE A 113 -4.41 -6.13 8.79
N LEU A 114 -5.71 -6.34 9.03
CA LEU A 114 -6.54 -7.15 8.15
C LEU A 114 -6.67 -6.52 6.75
N THR A 115 -6.85 -5.20 6.69
CA THR A 115 -7.08 -4.45 5.45
C THR A 115 -5.79 -4.12 4.70
N ASN A 116 -4.64 -4.63 5.15
CA ASN A 116 -3.32 -4.34 4.59
C ASN A 116 -2.94 -2.86 4.68
N THR A 117 -3.48 -2.16 5.69
CA THR A 117 -3.27 -0.72 5.88
C THR A 117 -2.21 -0.46 6.92
N ASN A 118 -2.28 -1.17 8.05
CA ASN A 118 -1.37 -1.01 9.17
C ASN A 118 -1.22 0.45 9.66
N TRP A 119 -2.29 1.23 9.59
CA TRP A 119 -2.49 2.42 10.40
C TRP A 119 -2.13 2.15 11.87
N GLN A 120 -1.40 3.08 12.48
CA GLN A 120 -0.93 2.99 13.86
C GLN A 120 -1.39 4.21 14.65
N ALA A 121 -2.37 4.01 15.53
CA ALA A 121 -2.75 4.97 16.57
C ALA A 121 -2.08 4.61 17.92
N TYR A 122 -0.88 4.01 17.86
CA TYR A 122 -0.18 3.49 19.03
C TYR A 122 1.33 3.54 18.81
N SER A 123 2.10 3.55 19.89
CA SER A 123 3.54 3.31 19.86
C SER A 123 3.81 1.83 20.12
N GLY A 124 4.41 1.14 19.15
CA GLY A 124 4.59 -0.31 19.21
C GLY A 124 5.47 -0.78 20.37
N GLU A 125 6.49 0.01 20.72
CA GLU A 125 7.44 -0.27 21.80
C GLU A 125 6.89 -0.06 23.21
N THR A 126 5.70 0.53 23.35
CA THR A 126 5.02 0.74 24.64
C THR A 126 3.66 0.04 24.72
N THR A 127 3.11 -0.40 23.59
CA THR A 127 1.76 -0.95 23.51
C THR A 127 1.73 -2.43 23.13
N MET A 128 2.64 -2.90 22.28
CA MET A 128 2.54 -4.24 21.67
C MET A 128 3.62 -5.19 22.20
N SER A 129 3.19 -6.32 22.75
CA SER A 129 4.06 -7.43 23.16
C SER A 129 4.75 -8.09 21.97
N HIS A 130 5.86 -8.79 22.22
CA HIS A 130 6.58 -9.51 21.16
C HIS A 130 5.70 -10.57 20.49
N LEU A 131 4.87 -11.29 21.25
CA LEU A 131 3.93 -12.24 20.64
C LEU A 131 2.90 -11.55 19.75
N THR A 132 2.37 -10.39 20.15
CA THR A 132 1.42 -9.64 19.32
C THR A 132 2.05 -9.21 18.01
N GLN A 133 3.28 -8.67 18.05
CA GLN A 133 4.05 -8.30 16.86
C GLN A 133 4.34 -9.52 15.95
N MET A 134 4.73 -10.66 16.53
CA MET A 134 5.11 -11.87 15.79
C MET A 134 3.92 -12.68 15.25
N ALA A 135 3.02 -13.09 16.14
CA ALA A 135 1.95 -14.05 15.85
C ALA A 135 0.62 -13.37 15.46
N GLY A 136 0.48 -12.06 15.74
CA GLY A 136 -0.65 -11.26 15.29
C GLY A 136 -0.28 -10.43 14.05
N LEU A 137 0.47 -9.36 14.27
CA LEU A 137 0.73 -8.32 13.27
C LEU A 137 1.51 -8.87 12.05
N SER A 138 2.62 -9.58 12.28
CA SER A 138 3.42 -10.15 11.18
C SER A 138 2.68 -11.24 10.40
N VAL A 139 1.88 -12.07 11.07
CA VAL A 139 1.02 -13.06 10.39
C VAL A 139 0.03 -12.36 9.48
N HIS A 140 -0.62 -11.30 9.97
CA HIS A 140 -1.53 -10.51 9.16
C HIS A 140 -0.82 -9.87 7.97
N ASN A 141 0.40 -9.34 8.13
CA ASN A 141 1.18 -8.79 7.01
C ASN A 141 1.37 -9.77 5.84
N PHE A 142 1.49 -11.07 6.12
CA PHE A 142 1.53 -12.09 5.07
C PHE A 142 0.15 -12.33 4.45
N LEU A 143 -0.88 -12.49 5.29
CA LEU A 143 -2.20 -12.94 4.86
C LEU A 143 -2.99 -11.83 4.15
N SER A 144 -2.86 -10.58 4.56
CA SER A 144 -3.46 -9.41 3.92
C SER A 144 -2.86 -9.18 2.52
N ALA A 145 -1.54 -9.27 2.40
CA ALA A 145 -0.82 -9.18 1.13
C ALA A 145 -1.16 -10.35 0.21
N ALA A 146 -1.18 -11.58 0.75
CA ALA A 146 -1.54 -12.77 -0.02
C ALA A 146 -2.99 -12.70 -0.54
N THR A 147 -3.91 -12.18 0.27
CA THR A 147 -5.31 -11.94 -0.12
C THR A 147 -5.39 -10.94 -1.28
N GLY A 148 -4.63 -9.83 -1.21
CA GLY A 148 -4.58 -8.84 -2.28
C GLY A 148 -4.11 -9.45 -3.61
N ILE A 149 -3.02 -10.21 -3.59
CA ILE A 149 -2.49 -10.90 -4.77
C ILE A 149 -3.50 -11.93 -5.30
N ALA A 150 -4.09 -12.74 -4.44
CA ALA A 150 -5.06 -13.76 -4.83
C ALA A 150 -6.24 -13.14 -5.61
N LEU A 151 -6.77 -12.01 -5.12
CA LEU A 151 -7.82 -11.25 -5.81
C LEU A 151 -7.34 -10.72 -7.18
N ALA A 152 -6.13 -10.18 -7.25
CA ALA A 152 -5.55 -9.72 -8.53
C ALA A 152 -5.34 -10.87 -9.53
N VAL A 153 -4.97 -12.06 -9.04
CA VAL A 153 -4.85 -13.29 -9.85
C VAL A 153 -6.22 -13.74 -10.37
N ALA A 154 -7.26 -13.69 -9.54
CA ALA A 154 -8.62 -14.01 -9.97
C ALA A 154 -9.12 -13.04 -11.06
N VAL A 155 -8.86 -11.74 -10.91
CA VAL A 155 -9.13 -10.72 -11.95
C VAL A 155 -8.33 -11.00 -13.22
N THR A 156 -7.05 -11.32 -13.10
CA THR A 156 -6.19 -11.70 -14.24
C THR A 156 -6.75 -12.90 -15.00
N ARG A 157 -7.20 -13.95 -14.27
CA ARG A 157 -7.82 -15.13 -14.87
C ARG A 157 -9.12 -14.81 -15.61
N ALA A 158 -9.91 -13.84 -15.14
CA ALA A 158 -11.11 -13.40 -15.85
C ALA A 158 -10.80 -12.84 -17.25
N PHE A 159 -9.68 -12.13 -17.39
CA PHE A 159 -9.20 -11.67 -18.69
C PHE A 159 -8.51 -12.76 -19.49
N ALA A 160 -7.81 -13.70 -18.85
CA ALA A 160 -7.15 -14.80 -19.56
C ALA A 160 -8.15 -15.80 -20.16
N ARG A 161 -9.18 -16.19 -19.39
CA ARG A 161 -10.20 -17.19 -19.76
C ARG A 161 -11.22 -16.62 -20.76
N SER A 162 -11.94 -17.50 -21.46
CA SER A 162 -12.99 -17.16 -22.44
C SER A 162 -14.18 -18.09 -22.23
N GLY A 163 -15.37 -17.53 -21.97
CA GLY A 163 -16.59 -18.32 -21.73
C GLY A 163 -16.59 -19.14 -20.43
N ALA A 164 -15.83 -18.73 -19.41
CA ALA A 164 -15.71 -19.43 -18.14
C ALA A 164 -16.67 -18.89 -17.07
N THR A 165 -17.11 -19.74 -16.14
CA THR A 165 -18.00 -19.37 -15.03
C THR A 165 -17.27 -19.24 -13.68
N THR A 166 -15.98 -19.59 -13.65
CA THR A 166 -15.17 -19.74 -12.45
C THR A 166 -13.84 -18.98 -12.55
N LEU A 167 -13.25 -18.64 -11.40
CA LEU A 167 -12.02 -17.83 -11.27
C LEU A 167 -10.84 -18.58 -10.62
N GLY A 168 -10.94 -19.88 -10.43
CA GLY A 168 -9.98 -20.69 -9.66
C GLY A 168 -10.44 -20.91 -8.22
N ASN A 169 -9.53 -20.98 -7.27
CA ASN A 169 -9.83 -21.28 -5.86
C ASN A 169 -9.04 -20.35 -4.92
N PHE A 170 -9.75 -19.59 -4.10
CA PHE A 170 -9.16 -18.60 -3.18
C PHE A 170 -8.13 -19.22 -2.24
N TRP A 171 -8.45 -20.40 -1.68
CA TRP A 171 -7.58 -21.07 -0.72
C TRP A 171 -6.27 -21.54 -1.35
N VAL A 172 -6.33 -21.99 -2.60
CA VAL A 172 -5.15 -22.38 -3.38
C VAL A 172 -4.29 -21.16 -3.69
N ASP A 173 -4.91 -20.06 -4.14
CA ASP A 173 -4.17 -18.84 -4.47
C ASP A 173 -3.53 -18.23 -3.23
N LEU A 174 -4.27 -18.12 -2.13
CA LEU A 174 -3.76 -17.64 -0.85
C LEU A 174 -2.55 -18.46 -0.39
N THR A 175 -2.68 -19.79 -0.36
CA THR A 175 -1.61 -20.71 0.07
C THR A 175 -0.38 -20.58 -0.82
N ARG A 176 -0.57 -20.55 -2.14
CA ARG A 176 0.54 -20.48 -3.09
C ARG A 176 1.27 -19.14 -3.03
N VAL A 177 0.54 -18.04 -2.91
CA VAL A 177 1.15 -16.72 -2.76
C VAL A 177 2.00 -16.69 -1.49
N THR A 178 1.46 -17.15 -0.37
CA THR A 178 2.21 -17.18 0.90
C THR A 178 3.46 -18.06 0.79
N LEU A 179 3.33 -19.29 0.31
CA LEU A 179 4.43 -20.27 0.32
C LEU A 179 5.48 -20.06 -0.77
N TYR A 180 5.06 -19.72 -1.99
CA TYR A 180 5.96 -19.67 -3.14
C TYR A 180 6.46 -18.27 -3.48
N VAL A 181 5.79 -17.22 -3.01
CA VAL A 181 6.15 -15.83 -3.33
C VAL A 181 6.61 -15.10 -2.06
N LEU A 182 5.72 -14.89 -1.10
CA LEU A 182 6.00 -14.01 0.04
C LEU A 182 7.05 -14.60 0.99
N LEU A 183 6.83 -15.81 1.50
CA LEU A 183 7.68 -16.43 2.51
C LEU A 183 9.16 -16.58 2.07
N PRO A 184 9.50 -17.12 0.90
CA PRO A 184 10.90 -17.28 0.51
C PRO A 184 11.61 -15.94 0.29
N ILE A 185 10.93 -14.95 -0.29
CA ILE A 185 11.50 -13.61 -0.49
C ILE A 185 11.65 -12.90 0.86
N ALA A 186 10.65 -12.98 1.74
CA ALA A 186 10.69 -12.38 3.07
C ALA A 186 11.79 -12.97 3.96
N ILE A 187 12.06 -14.29 3.89
CA ILE A 187 13.19 -14.91 4.60
C ILE A 187 14.51 -14.34 4.10
N GLY A 188 14.70 -14.24 2.77
CA GLY A 188 15.91 -13.66 2.20
C GLY A 188 16.10 -12.19 2.60
N LEU A 189 15.03 -11.40 2.55
CA LEU A 189 15.04 -10.00 2.98
C LEU A 189 15.30 -9.85 4.47
N ALA A 190 14.68 -10.67 5.34
CA ALA A 190 14.89 -10.59 6.78
C ALA A 190 16.36 -10.88 7.15
N LEU A 191 16.98 -11.88 6.52
CA LEU A 191 18.41 -12.17 6.71
C LEU A 191 19.29 -11.01 6.22
N LEU A 192 18.93 -10.39 5.09
CA LEU A 192 19.62 -9.19 4.60
C LEU A 192 19.48 -8.03 5.58
N TYR A 193 18.29 -7.77 6.12
CA TYR A 193 18.07 -6.74 7.12
C TYR A 193 18.88 -6.98 8.40
N VAL A 194 18.95 -8.23 8.88
CA VAL A 194 19.83 -8.59 10.00
C VAL A 194 21.29 -8.28 9.68
N ALA A 195 21.76 -8.65 8.48
CA ALA A 195 23.12 -8.34 8.04
C ALA A 195 23.40 -6.83 7.92
N LEU A 196 22.36 -6.02 7.69
CA LEU A 196 22.43 -4.56 7.65
C LEU A 196 22.26 -3.90 9.02
N GLY A 197 21.97 -4.65 10.09
CA GLY A 197 21.91 -4.16 11.47
C GLY A 197 20.50 -4.08 12.08
N VAL A 198 19.47 -4.61 11.43
CA VAL A 198 18.11 -4.69 12.01
C VAL A 198 18.07 -5.80 13.07
N PRO A 199 17.64 -5.53 14.31
CA PRO A 199 17.55 -6.55 15.34
C PRO A 199 16.56 -7.68 15.02
N GLN A 200 16.92 -8.90 15.42
CA GLN A 200 16.01 -10.06 15.39
C GLN A 200 16.26 -10.90 16.65
N THR A 201 15.57 -10.56 17.74
CA THR A 201 15.74 -11.21 19.04
C THR A 201 14.42 -11.34 19.80
N LEU A 202 14.38 -12.23 20.80
CA LEU A 202 13.25 -12.36 21.74
C LEU A 202 13.53 -11.71 23.10
N LEU A 203 14.67 -11.03 23.24
CA LEU A 203 14.98 -10.26 24.45
C LEU A 203 13.99 -9.10 24.63
N GLY A 204 13.71 -8.78 25.89
CA GLY A 204 13.01 -7.56 26.26
C GLY A 204 13.89 -6.32 26.15
N ALA A 205 13.32 -5.17 26.50
CA ALA A 205 14.07 -3.94 26.60
C ALA A 205 15.19 -4.06 27.65
N PHE A 206 16.31 -3.38 27.41
CA PHE A 206 17.45 -3.36 28.32
C PHE A 206 17.93 -1.94 28.57
N ASP A 207 18.54 -1.71 29.72
CA ASP A 207 19.08 -0.39 30.07
C ASP A 207 20.51 -0.24 29.59
N ALA A 208 20.80 0.90 28.97
CA ALA A 208 22.13 1.39 28.66
C ALA A 208 22.44 2.62 29.51
N THR A 209 23.70 2.75 29.95
CA THR A 209 24.22 3.99 30.54
C THR A 209 24.91 4.77 29.44
N THR A 210 24.46 5.99 29.16
CA THR A 210 25.04 6.85 28.12
C THR A 210 26.44 7.32 28.53
N LEU A 211 27.19 7.88 27.58
CA LEU A 211 28.52 8.46 27.87
C LEU A 211 28.48 9.60 28.89
N GLU A 212 27.33 10.25 29.05
CA GLU A 212 27.08 11.30 30.05
C GLU A 212 26.59 10.75 31.40
N GLY A 213 26.41 9.43 31.52
CA GLY A 213 25.95 8.76 32.73
C GLY A 213 24.42 8.68 32.87
N ALA A 214 23.64 9.16 31.90
CA ALA A 214 22.18 9.02 31.91
C ALA A 214 21.77 7.57 31.63
N LYS A 215 20.64 7.13 32.20
CA LYS A 215 20.04 5.82 31.86
C LYS A 215 19.10 5.97 30.68
N GLN A 216 19.21 5.06 29.72
CA GLN A 216 18.33 4.95 28.57
C GLN A 216 17.85 3.50 28.44
N THR A 217 16.55 3.30 28.41
CA THR A 217 15.96 1.99 28.09
C THR A 217 15.87 1.82 26.57
N ILE A 218 16.44 0.74 26.06
CA ILE A 218 16.49 0.42 24.63
C ILE A 218 15.57 -0.77 24.37
N SER A 219 14.49 -0.53 23.64
CA SER A 219 13.56 -1.57 23.22
C SER A 219 14.13 -2.37 22.05
N VAL A 220 14.09 -3.70 22.17
CA VAL A 220 14.50 -4.66 21.12
C VAL A 220 13.46 -5.77 20.98
N GLY A 221 13.55 -6.52 19.88
CA GLY A 221 12.56 -7.53 19.52
C GLY A 221 12.80 -8.14 18.14
N PRO A 222 11.83 -8.91 17.63
CA PRO A 222 11.93 -9.68 16.39
C PRO A 222 11.62 -8.82 15.15
N MET A 223 12.39 -7.75 14.93
CA MET A 223 12.05 -6.69 13.97
C MET A 223 12.33 -7.07 12.52
N ALA A 224 13.48 -7.69 12.21
CA ALA A 224 13.88 -7.97 10.83
C ALA A 224 12.86 -8.82 10.05
N SER A 225 12.23 -9.78 10.73
CA SER A 225 11.18 -10.60 10.15
C SER A 225 9.93 -9.80 9.79
N GLN A 226 9.55 -8.84 10.64
CA GLN A 226 8.41 -7.96 10.40
C GLN A 226 8.75 -6.89 9.35
N GLU A 227 9.95 -6.32 9.41
CA GLU A 227 10.47 -5.36 8.43
C GLU A 227 10.43 -5.94 7.01
N ALA A 228 10.89 -7.18 6.85
CA ALA A 228 10.89 -7.85 5.55
C ALA A 228 9.50 -7.95 4.93
N ILE A 229 8.51 -8.44 5.68
CA ILE A 229 7.16 -8.61 5.15
C ILE A 229 6.39 -7.29 5.09
N LYS A 230 6.64 -6.33 5.99
CA LYS A 230 5.93 -5.05 5.96
C LYS A 230 6.28 -4.28 4.69
N GLN A 231 7.55 -4.32 4.25
CA GLN A 231 7.96 -3.70 2.99
C GLN A 231 7.49 -4.54 1.80
N LEU A 232 7.81 -5.83 1.76
CA LEU A 232 7.50 -6.70 0.62
C LEU A 232 6.00 -6.81 0.31
N GLY A 233 5.16 -6.90 1.35
CA GLY A 233 3.71 -7.01 1.21
C GLY A 233 2.98 -5.67 1.13
N THR A 234 3.72 -4.56 1.04
CA THR A 234 3.21 -3.18 1.13
C THR A 234 2.22 -3.02 2.28
N ASN A 235 2.63 -3.43 3.47
CA ASN A 235 1.82 -3.30 4.68
C ASN A 235 2.22 -2.08 5.51
N GLY A 236 3.53 -1.81 5.60
CA GLY A 236 4.09 -0.62 6.25
C GLY A 236 3.99 -0.51 7.77
N GLY A 237 3.32 -1.42 8.48
CA GLY A 237 3.23 -1.36 9.94
C GLY A 237 4.57 -1.56 10.65
N GLY A 238 5.15 -0.48 11.16
CA GLY A 238 6.40 -0.46 11.92
C GLY A 238 6.33 -1.20 13.26
N PHE A 239 7.48 -1.68 13.71
CA PHE A 239 7.62 -2.24 15.06
C PHE A 239 7.59 -1.12 16.11
N PHE A 240 8.19 0.03 15.79
CA PHE A 240 8.23 1.25 16.58
C PHE A 240 7.29 2.33 16.04
N ASN A 241 6.97 3.31 16.89
CA ASN A 241 6.22 4.50 16.49
C ASN A 241 6.85 5.24 15.29
N ALA A 242 8.18 5.41 15.31
CA ALA A 242 8.92 6.09 14.24
C ALA A 242 9.07 5.24 12.96
N ASN A 243 8.60 3.99 12.96
CA ASN A 243 8.55 3.11 11.80
C ASN A 243 9.91 3.04 11.06
N SER A 244 9.93 3.30 9.76
CA SER A 244 11.10 3.17 8.90
C SER A 244 12.09 4.33 9.04
N ALA A 245 11.79 5.31 9.91
CA ALA A 245 12.76 6.28 10.38
C ALA A 245 13.56 5.71 11.57
N HIS A 246 13.06 4.72 12.30
CA HIS A 246 13.74 4.19 13.47
C HIS A 246 15.09 3.50 13.09
N PRO A 247 16.21 3.79 13.77
CA PRO A 247 17.51 3.16 13.48
C PRO A 247 17.52 1.63 13.49
N PHE A 248 16.68 1.01 14.31
CA PHE A 248 16.56 -0.45 14.31
C PHE A 248 15.69 -1.03 13.19
N GLU A 249 14.85 -0.25 12.52
CA GLU A 249 14.07 -0.73 11.38
C GLU A 249 14.76 -0.38 10.05
N ASN A 250 15.53 0.72 10.02
CA ASN A 250 16.23 1.19 8.83
C ASN A 250 17.60 1.81 9.18
N PRO A 251 18.61 0.98 9.47
CA PRO A 251 19.89 1.41 10.07
C PRO A 251 20.78 2.27 9.17
N SER A 252 20.64 2.21 7.84
CA SER A 252 21.57 2.83 6.90
C SER A 252 20.92 3.29 5.60
N ALA A 253 21.65 4.08 4.80
CA ALA A 253 21.24 4.41 3.44
C ALA A 253 21.01 3.16 2.57
N LEU A 254 21.79 2.10 2.79
CA LEU A 254 21.66 0.86 2.02
C LEU A 254 20.41 0.08 2.42
N SER A 255 20.09 -0.03 3.72
CA SER A 255 18.82 -0.62 4.15
C SER A 255 17.63 0.17 3.62
N ASN A 256 17.75 1.50 3.50
CA ASN A 256 16.69 2.33 2.93
C ASN A 256 16.45 2.04 1.45
N VAL A 257 17.52 1.88 0.66
CA VAL A 257 17.42 1.45 -0.75
C VAL A 257 16.81 0.06 -0.84
N VAL A 258 17.22 -0.88 0.02
CA VAL A 258 16.63 -2.23 0.08
C VAL A 258 15.13 -2.17 0.40
N SER A 259 14.70 -1.33 1.35
CA SER A 259 13.28 -1.14 1.68
C SER A 259 12.47 -0.56 0.52
N ILE A 260 13.00 0.44 -0.20
CA ILE A 260 12.36 1.00 -1.41
C ILE A 260 12.22 -0.08 -2.50
N VAL A 261 13.25 -0.88 -2.73
CA VAL A 261 13.19 -1.99 -3.68
C VAL A 261 12.18 -3.04 -3.23
N ALA A 262 12.19 -3.43 -1.96
CA ALA A 262 11.29 -4.44 -1.41
C ALA A 262 9.82 -4.04 -1.56
N MET A 263 9.46 -2.77 -1.31
CA MET A 263 8.09 -2.29 -1.47
C MET A 263 7.66 -2.19 -2.94
N LEU A 264 8.55 -1.81 -3.86
CA LEU A 264 8.18 -1.63 -5.27
C LEU A 264 8.18 -2.93 -6.09
N VAL A 265 9.06 -3.89 -5.75
CA VAL A 265 9.39 -5.01 -6.65
C VAL A 265 8.20 -5.90 -6.97
N LEU A 266 7.38 -6.25 -5.97
CA LEU A 266 6.27 -7.18 -6.15
C LEU A 266 5.08 -6.49 -6.84
N SER A 267 4.75 -5.26 -6.46
CA SER A 267 3.74 -4.45 -7.15
C SER A 267 4.11 -4.21 -8.62
N SER A 268 5.40 -4.02 -8.94
CA SER A 268 5.88 -3.88 -10.31
C SER A 268 5.89 -5.21 -11.09
N ALA A 269 6.06 -6.33 -10.39
CA ALA A 269 6.05 -7.67 -10.98
C ALA A 269 4.64 -8.14 -11.38
N LEU A 270 3.59 -7.68 -10.70
CA LEU A 270 2.21 -8.12 -10.94
C LEU A 270 1.64 -7.70 -12.31
N PRO A 271 1.82 -6.46 -12.82
CA PRO A 271 1.47 -6.11 -14.19
C PRO A 271 2.20 -6.98 -15.24
N ILE A 272 3.47 -7.31 -14.98
CA ILE A 272 4.25 -8.20 -15.85
C ILE A 272 3.64 -9.61 -15.82
N ALA A 273 3.30 -10.12 -14.64
CA ALA A 273 2.63 -11.41 -14.48
C ALA A 273 1.28 -11.43 -15.21
N PHE A 274 0.48 -10.36 -15.09
CA PHE A 274 -0.77 -10.16 -15.81
C PHE A 274 -0.56 -10.29 -17.33
N GLY A 275 0.39 -9.53 -17.89
CA GLY A 275 0.70 -9.56 -19.33
C GLY A 275 1.07 -10.95 -19.83
N HIS A 276 1.84 -11.71 -19.05
CA HIS A 276 2.19 -13.10 -19.39
C HIS A 276 0.99 -14.05 -19.28
N MET A 277 0.19 -13.96 -18.22
CA MET A 277 -0.98 -14.83 -18.01
C MET A 277 -2.10 -14.61 -19.02
N VAL A 278 -2.30 -13.37 -19.49
CA VAL A 278 -3.29 -13.07 -20.55
C VAL A 278 -2.78 -13.38 -21.96
N GLY A 279 -1.50 -13.75 -22.10
CA GLY A 279 -0.86 -14.04 -23.40
C GLY A 279 -0.47 -12.81 -24.21
N ALA A 280 -0.43 -11.62 -23.59
CA ALA A 280 -0.09 -10.36 -24.24
C ALA A 280 0.87 -9.52 -23.36
N PRO A 281 2.18 -9.82 -23.33
CA PRO A 281 3.14 -9.17 -22.44
C PRO A 281 3.18 -7.64 -22.55
N ARG A 282 2.94 -7.10 -23.75
CA ARG A 282 2.91 -5.64 -24.01
C ARG A 282 1.85 -4.92 -23.18
N GLN A 283 0.74 -5.59 -22.86
CA GLN A 283 -0.34 -5.05 -22.03
C GLN A 283 0.14 -4.85 -20.59
N GLY A 284 0.88 -5.81 -20.06
CA GLY A 284 1.51 -5.69 -18.74
C GLY A 284 2.50 -4.53 -18.68
N TYR A 285 3.33 -4.37 -19.72
CA TYR A 285 4.26 -3.24 -19.80
C TYR A 285 3.57 -1.89 -19.98
N ALA A 286 2.44 -1.81 -20.68
CA ALA A 286 1.67 -0.58 -20.81
C ALA A 286 1.09 -0.13 -19.46
N LEU A 287 0.52 -1.05 -18.67
CA LEU A 287 0.06 -0.75 -17.32
C LEU A 287 1.22 -0.30 -16.42
N LEU A 288 2.35 -1.03 -16.45
CA LEU A 288 3.54 -0.67 -15.68
C LEU A 288 4.10 0.70 -16.08
N ALA A 289 4.07 1.05 -17.37
CA ALA A 289 4.51 2.36 -17.85
C ALA A 289 3.62 3.49 -17.33
N ALA A 290 2.29 3.32 -17.32
CA ALA A 290 1.37 4.30 -16.74
C ALA A 290 1.65 4.52 -15.24
N MET A 291 1.85 3.43 -14.49
CA MET A 291 2.21 3.47 -13.07
C MET A 291 3.54 4.20 -12.83
N ALA A 292 4.57 3.86 -13.61
CA ALA A 292 5.91 4.42 -13.47
C ALA A 292 5.95 5.93 -13.79
N LEU A 293 5.19 6.39 -14.79
CA LEU A 293 5.11 7.82 -15.13
C LEU A 293 4.60 8.65 -13.95
N LEU A 294 3.54 8.18 -13.29
CA LEU A 294 2.96 8.89 -12.16
C LEU A 294 3.85 8.83 -10.92
N LEU A 295 4.48 7.70 -10.64
CA LEU A 295 5.47 7.58 -9.55
C LEU A 295 6.64 8.54 -9.76
N VAL A 296 7.25 8.55 -10.95
CA VAL A 296 8.39 9.43 -11.27
C VAL A 296 7.99 10.90 -11.19
N ALA A 297 6.78 11.27 -11.62
CA ALA A 297 6.27 12.62 -11.46
C ALA A 297 6.13 13.00 -9.97
N GLY A 298 5.59 12.09 -9.14
CA GLY A 298 5.49 12.29 -7.69
C GLY A 298 6.86 12.47 -7.03
N VAL A 299 7.84 11.62 -7.37
CA VAL A 299 9.23 11.75 -6.89
C VAL A 299 9.83 13.10 -7.28
N LEU A 300 9.61 13.53 -8.53
CA LEU A 300 10.16 14.78 -9.04
C LEU A 300 9.61 16.00 -8.30
N VAL A 301 8.29 16.07 -8.12
CA VAL A 301 7.67 17.21 -7.42
C VAL A 301 8.04 17.21 -5.93
N THR A 302 8.03 16.04 -5.29
CA THR A 302 8.42 15.91 -3.87
C THR A 302 9.88 16.32 -3.68
N TYR A 303 10.80 15.80 -4.49
CA TYR A 303 12.22 16.14 -4.35
C TYR A 303 12.50 17.61 -4.66
N TRP A 304 11.82 18.17 -5.67
CA TRP A 304 11.94 19.59 -5.99
C TRP A 304 11.45 20.48 -4.83
N SER A 305 10.27 20.19 -4.28
CA SER A 305 9.68 20.97 -3.19
C SER A 305 10.52 20.88 -1.91
N GLU A 306 10.88 19.67 -1.48
CA GLU A 306 11.69 19.49 -0.27
C GLU A 306 13.08 20.11 -0.43
N ALA A 307 13.68 20.02 -1.61
CA ALA A 307 14.98 20.64 -1.87
C ALA A 307 14.95 22.16 -1.99
N ALA A 308 13.78 22.77 -2.23
CA ALA A 308 13.62 24.21 -2.15
C ALA A 308 13.58 24.69 -0.68
N GLY A 309 13.10 23.84 0.23
CA GLY A 309 13.01 24.14 1.66
C GLY A 309 11.90 25.14 2.01
N ASP A 310 11.99 25.71 3.21
CA ASP A 310 11.09 26.75 3.69
C ASP A 310 11.77 28.14 3.60
N PRO A 311 11.21 29.10 2.85
CA PRO A 311 11.71 30.48 2.81
C PRO A 311 11.80 31.16 4.18
N LEU A 312 10.91 30.80 5.12
CA LEU A 312 10.94 31.34 6.48
C LEU A 312 12.19 30.89 7.25
N HIS A 313 12.63 29.65 7.07
CA HIS A 313 13.89 29.17 7.65
C HIS A 313 15.09 29.97 7.11
N VAL A 314 15.12 30.25 5.81
CA VAL A 314 16.17 31.06 5.19
C VAL A 314 16.15 32.49 5.74
N ALA A 315 14.97 33.08 5.93
CA ALA A 315 14.82 34.40 6.53
C ALA A 315 15.30 34.45 7.99
N LEU A 316 15.24 33.34 8.73
CA LEU A 316 15.81 33.18 10.07
C LEU A 316 17.33 32.91 10.08
N GLY A 317 17.96 32.81 8.91
CA GLY A 317 19.41 32.62 8.76
C GLY A 317 19.86 31.15 8.72
N LEU A 318 18.94 30.19 8.55
CA LEU A 318 19.31 28.79 8.34
C LEU A 318 19.90 28.59 6.94
N ASP A 319 20.89 27.69 6.83
CA ASP A 319 21.52 27.35 5.55
C ASP A 319 20.53 26.59 4.64
N PRO A 320 20.18 27.11 3.45
CA PRO A 320 19.27 26.44 2.53
C PRO A 320 19.87 25.21 1.83
N ALA A 321 21.18 24.95 1.94
CA ALA A 321 21.86 23.92 1.16
C ALA A 321 21.29 22.51 1.36
N ALA A 322 20.79 22.21 2.56
CA ALA A 322 20.17 20.93 2.89
C ALA A 322 18.67 20.86 2.56
N GLY A 323 18.05 21.96 2.11
CA GLY A 323 16.60 22.11 1.93
C GLY A 323 15.81 21.87 3.23
N ASN A 324 14.59 21.32 3.14
CA ASN A 324 13.80 20.97 4.31
C ASN A 324 14.34 19.70 4.98
N MET A 325 14.81 19.83 6.22
CA MET A 325 15.29 18.72 7.05
C MET A 325 14.40 18.43 8.25
N GLU A 326 13.31 19.20 8.45
CA GLU A 326 12.33 18.91 9.50
C GLU A 326 11.64 17.57 9.23
N GLY A 327 11.57 16.73 10.27
CA GLY A 327 11.09 15.34 10.15
C GLY A 327 11.88 14.43 9.20
N LYS A 328 13.14 14.76 8.86
CA LYS A 328 14.00 13.94 7.96
C LYS A 328 15.16 13.29 8.70
N GLU A 329 15.65 12.21 8.11
CA GLU A 329 16.81 11.47 8.61
C GLU A 329 18.07 11.77 7.81
N VAL A 330 19.14 12.16 8.50
CA VAL A 330 20.46 12.44 7.91
C VAL A 330 21.04 11.22 7.18
N ARG A 331 20.65 10.00 7.61
CA ARG A 331 21.07 8.72 7.01
C ARG A 331 20.64 8.57 5.56
N PHE A 332 19.51 9.15 5.18
CA PHE A 332 18.91 8.93 3.85
C PHE A 332 19.13 10.14 2.94
N GLY A 333 19.18 11.34 3.52
CA GLY A 333 19.21 12.58 2.77
C GLY A 333 17.92 12.80 1.97
N GLN A 334 17.85 13.93 1.29
CA GLN A 334 16.60 14.43 0.72
C GLN A 334 16.12 13.64 -0.50
N ALA A 335 17.03 13.21 -1.37
CA ALA A 335 16.68 12.48 -2.60
C ALA A 335 16.06 11.11 -2.31
N MET A 336 16.69 10.33 -1.41
CA MET A 336 16.16 9.02 -1.02
C MET A 336 14.94 9.13 -0.13
N THR A 337 14.82 10.19 0.66
CA THR A 337 13.58 10.47 1.39
C THR A 337 12.44 10.78 0.44
N ALA A 338 12.62 11.67 -0.54
CA ALA A 338 11.59 11.99 -1.52
C ALA A 338 11.15 10.75 -2.34
N LEU A 339 12.09 9.88 -2.71
CA LEU A 339 11.77 8.61 -3.34
C LEU A 339 10.98 7.68 -2.41
N PHE A 340 11.37 7.57 -1.15
CA PHE A 340 10.67 6.74 -0.18
C PHE A 340 9.24 7.26 0.07
N VAL A 341 9.05 8.56 0.27
CA VAL A 341 7.74 9.20 0.42
C VAL A 341 6.85 8.90 -0.78
N ALA A 342 7.31 9.18 -2.00
CA ALA A 342 6.50 8.92 -3.20
C ALA A 342 6.24 7.42 -3.40
N ALA A 343 7.21 6.54 -3.12
CA ALA A 343 7.02 5.11 -3.24
C ALA A 343 6.00 4.59 -2.22
N THR A 344 6.16 4.91 -0.93
CA THR A 344 5.30 4.40 0.14
C THR A 344 3.84 4.88 0.00
N THR A 345 3.63 6.11 -0.50
CA THR A 345 2.30 6.66 -0.74
C THR A 345 1.70 6.33 -2.10
N GLY A 346 2.53 5.93 -3.07
CA GLY A 346 2.07 5.43 -4.37
C GLY A 346 1.78 3.93 -4.38
N LEU A 347 2.29 3.20 -3.39
CA LEU A 347 2.20 1.76 -3.24
C LEU A 347 1.17 1.30 -2.21
N SER A 348 0.41 2.19 -1.56
CA SER A 348 -0.42 1.78 -0.43
C SER A 348 0.40 1.02 0.63
N CYS A 349 1.68 1.41 0.84
CA CYS A 349 2.58 0.72 1.75
C CYS A 349 2.45 1.28 3.16
N GLY A 350 2.57 2.59 3.33
CA GLY A 350 2.40 3.24 4.63
C GLY A 350 3.60 3.21 5.56
N ALA A 351 4.71 2.58 5.16
CA ALA A 351 5.99 2.73 5.83
C ALA A 351 6.42 4.20 5.77
N VAL A 352 6.85 4.80 6.88
CA VAL A 352 7.26 6.22 6.93
C VAL A 352 8.71 6.30 7.39
N ASN A 353 9.60 6.85 6.54
CA ASN A 353 11.02 7.08 6.90
C ASN A 353 11.34 8.55 7.21
N ALA A 354 10.33 9.41 7.09
CA ALA A 354 10.36 10.83 7.37
C ALA A 354 8.94 11.29 7.70
N MET A 355 8.77 12.13 8.72
CA MET A 355 7.43 12.56 9.14
C MET A 355 6.79 13.38 8.02
N HIS A 356 5.62 12.91 7.55
CA HIS A 356 4.94 13.54 6.41
C HIS A 356 4.28 14.88 6.79
N ASP A 357 3.90 15.06 8.07
CA ASP A 357 3.44 16.35 8.63
C ASP A 357 4.50 17.45 8.46
N SER A 358 5.77 17.06 8.53
CA SER A 358 6.93 17.95 8.42
C SER A 358 7.40 18.17 6.97
N LEU A 359 6.69 17.65 5.96
CA LEU A 359 6.98 17.96 4.56
C LEU A 359 6.57 19.40 4.27
N THR A 360 7.21 20.02 3.27
CA THR A 360 6.71 21.27 2.71
C THR A 360 5.28 21.08 2.19
N PRO A 361 4.45 22.15 2.07
CA PRO A 361 3.05 21.97 1.70
C PRO A 361 2.83 21.22 0.38
N LEU A 362 3.64 21.50 -0.65
CA LEU A 362 3.61 20.73 -1.91
C LEU A 362 4.23 19.34 -1.76
N GLY A 363 5.26 19.20 -0.91
CA GLY A 363 5.84 17.91 -0.53
C GLY A 363 4.85 16.99 0.16
N GLY A 364 3.91 17.52 0.95
CA GLY A 364 2.80 16.80 1.58
C GLY A 364 1.55 16.65 0.68
N LEU A 365 1.34 17.56 -0.27
CA LEU A 365 0.29 17.46 -1.28
C LEU A 365 0.46 16.22 -2.15
N VAL A 366 1.68 15.98 -2.65
CA VAL A 366 1.98 14.85 -3.55
C VAL A 366 1.60 13.51 -2.94
N PRO A 367 2.08 13.12 -1.74
CA PRO A 367 1.72 11.84 -1.13
C PRO A 367 0.22 11.74 -0.87
N MET A 368 -0.43 12.83 -0.43
CA MET A 368 -1.88 12.85 -0.23
C MET A 368 -2.64 12.59 -1.54
N LEU A 369 -2.24 13.25 -2.63
CA LEU A 369 -2.82 13.09 -3.95
C LEU A 369 -2.58 11.66 -4.49
N MET A 370 -1.37 11.10 -4.31
CA MET A 370 -1.06 9.74 -4.76
C MET A 370 -1.99 8.70 -4.14
N ILE A 371 -2.28 8.83 -2.84
CA ILE A 371 -3.26 7.98 -2.15
C ILE A 371 -4.66 8.21 -2.74
N GLN A 372 -5.07 9.47 -2.88
CA GLN A 372 -6.37 9.88 -3.40
C GLN A 372 -6.64 9.46 -4.85
N LEU A 373 -5.60 9.32 -5.68
CA LEU A 373 -5.71 8.78 -7.04
C LEU A 373 -6.10 7.29 -7.07
N GLY A 374 -6.29 6.65 -5.92
CA GLY A 374 -6.83 5.30 -5.77
C GLY A 374 -5.75 4.22 -5.65
N GLU A 375 -4.54 4.61 -5.24
CA GLU A 375 -3.44 3.67 -4.96
C GLU A 375 -3.09 2.77 -6.15
N VAL A 376 -2.84 3.40 -7.30
CA VAL A 376 -2.50 2.73 -8.56
C VAL A 376 -1.10 3.09 -9.09
N LEU A 377 -0.18 3.55 -8.22
CA LEU A 377 1.05 4.27 -8.61
C LEU A 377 2.38 3.68 -8.05
N PRO A 378 2.69 2.37 -8.16
CA PRO A 378 1.99 1.28 -8.84
C PRO A 378 0.93 0.57 -7.98
N GLY A 379 0.74 1.03 -6.74
CA GLY A 379 -0.27 0.57 -5.81
C GLY A 379 0.12 -0.63 -4.96
N GLY A 380 -0.75 -0.97 -4.01
CA GLY A 380 -0.53 -2.07 -3.08
C GLY A 380 -0.40 -3.42 -3.76
N VAL A 381 0.24 -4.36 -3.09
CA VAL A 381 0.49 -5.69 -3.64
C VAL A 381 -0.86 -6.39 -3.94
N GLY A 382 -1.18 -6.46 -5.22
CA GLY A 382 -2.46 -6.94 -5.75
C GLY A 382 -3.49 -5.83 -5.94
N SER A 383 -3.70 -4.98 -4.94
CA SER A 383 -4.68 -3.88 -5.02
C SER A 383 -4.37 -2.86 -6.11
N GLY A 384 -3.11 -2.50 -6.27
CA GLY A 384 -2.65 -1.64 -7.35
C GLY A 384 -2.99 -2.20 -8.72
N LEU A 385 -2.80 -3.51 -8.94
CA LEU A 385 -3.09 -4.14 -10.23
C LEU A 385 -4.59 -4.15 -10.52
N TYR A 386 -5.44 -4.62 -9.60
CA TYR A 386 -6.86 -4.66 -9.89
C TYR A 386 -7.48 -3.25 -9.95
N GLY A 387 -6.97 -2.29 -9.19
CA GLY A 387 -7.37 -0.88 -9.29
C GLY A 387 -6.97 -0.27 -10.62
N MET A 388 -5.74 -0.53 -11.08
CA MET A 388 -5.28 -0.11 -12.41
C MET A 388 -6.12 -0.74 -13.52
N ILE A 389 -6.55 -1.99 -13.37
CA ILE A 389 -7.46 -2.64 -14.33
C ILE A 389 -8.83 -1.96 -14.36
N VAL A 390 -9.37 -1.52 -13.21
CA VAL A 390 -10.60 -0.72 -13.17
C VAL A 390 -10.43 0.57 -13.97
N PHE A 391 -9.32 1.29 -13.76
CA PHE A 391 -9.04 2.50 -14.55
C PHE A 391 -8.84 2.19 -16.03
N ALA A 392 -8.15 1.10 -16.40
CA ALA A 392 -8.01 0.67 -17.79
C ALA A 392 -9.38 0.39 -18.44
N VAL A 393 -10.31 -0.26 -17.72
CA VAL A 393 -11.69 -0.48 -18.18
C VAL A 393 -12.42 0.84 -18.40
N LEU A 394 -12.29 1.80 -17.48
CA LEU A 394 -12.87 3.15 -17.63
C LEU A 394 -12.24 3.91 -18.79
N SER A 395 -10.93 3.82 -19.00
CA SER A 395 -10.23 4.46 -20.11
C SER A 395 -10.68 3.92 -21.46
N VAL A 396 -10.80 2.59 -21.59
CA VAL A 396 -11.33 1.97 -22.81
C VAL A 396 -12.79 2.36 -23.03
N PHE A 397 -13.57 2.51 -21.96
CA PHE A 397 -14.95 3.03 -22.05
C PHE A 397 -14.98 4.46 -22.62
N VAL A 398 -14.16 5.36 -22.09
CA VAL A 398 -14.04 6.75 -22.58
C VAL A 398 -13.55 6.77 -24.03
N ALA A 399 -12.53 5.99 -24.38
CA ALA A 399 -12.04 5.88 -25.76
C ALA A 399 -13.12 5.39 -26.73
N GLY A 400 -13.85 4.33 -26.35
CA GLY A 400 -14.93 3.79 -27.17
C GLY A 400 -16.04 4.82 -27.41
N LEU A 401 -16.43 5.59 -26.38
CA LEU A 401 -17.40 6.67 -26.52
C LEU A 401 -16.91 7.78 -27.46
N MET A 402 -15.65 8.22 -27.32
CA MET A 402 -15.08 9.28 -28.16
C MET A 402 -15.01 8.90 -29.64
N VAL A 403 -14.78 7.62 -29.95
CA VAL A 403 -14.67 7.10 -31.32
C VAL A 403 -16.02 6.57 -31.85
N GLY A 404 -17.06 6.51 -31.01
CA GLY A 404 -18.37 5.97 -31.38
C GLY A 404 -18.39 4.44 -31.58
N ARG A 405 -17.54 3.71 -30.85
CA ARG A 405 -17.40 2.25 -30.93
C ARG A 405 -17.70 1.59 -29.57
N THR A 406 -18.08 0.31 -29.61
CA THR A 406 -18.25 -0.46 -28.37
C THR A 406 -16.90 -0.61 -27.67
N PRO A 407 -16.78 -0.21 -26.39
CA PRO A 407 -15.55 -0.39 -25.61
C PRO A 407 -15.14 -1.86 -25.51
N GLU A 408 -13.85 -2.14 -25.72
CA GLU A 408 -13.28 -3.49 -25.71
C GLU A 408 -11.86 -3.49 -25.12
N TYR A 409 -11.63 -4.35 -24.13
CA TYR A 409 -10.30 -4.54 -23.53
C TYR A 409 -9.91 -6.01 -23.58
N LEU A 410 -8.76 -6.33 -24.18
CA LEU A 410 -8.27 -7.71 -24.37
C LEU A 410 -9.30 -8.65 -25.05
N GLY A 411 -10.01 -8.16 -26.07
CA GLY A 411 -11.05 -8.93 -26.76
C GLY A 411 -12.37 -9.04 -25.99
N LYS A 412 -12.47 -8.49 -24.77
CA LYS A 412 -13.68 -8.54 -23.95
C LYS A 412 -14.44 -7.22 -24.09
N LYS A 413 -15.69 -7.30 -24.57
CA LYS A 413 -16.58 -6.14 -24.65
C LYS A 413 -16.93 -5.65 -23.25
N ILE A 414 -16.70 -4.37 -23.00
CA ILE A 414 -17.10 -3.69 -21.77
C ILE A 414 -18.49 -3.09 -21.99
N GLN A 415 -19.46 -3.52 -21.19
CA GLN A 415 -20.86 -3.11 -21.29
C GLN A 415 -21.27 -2.30 -20.05
N ALA A 416 -22.50 -1.80 -20.05
CA ALA A 416 -23.03 -0.96 -18.99
C ALA A 416 -22.90 -1.58 -17.58
N ARG A 417 -22.97 -2.91 -17.46
CA ARG A 417 -22.80 -3.59 -16.16
C ARG A 417 -21.39 -3.42 -15.61
N GLU A 418 -20.35 -3.65 -16.42
CA GLU A 418 -18.97 -3.50 -15.97
C GLU A 418 -18.65 -2.04 -15.63
N VAL A 419 -19.16 -1.08 -16.43
CA VAL A 419 -18.96 0.35 -16.18
C VAL A 419 -19.62 0.80 -14.88
N LYS A 420 -20.87 0.37 -14.60
CA LYS A 420 -21.56 0.68 -13.35
C LYS A 420 -20.79 0.17 -12.13
N LEU A 421 -20.26 -1.05 -12.20
CA LEU A 421 -19.46 -1.63 -11.12
C LEU A 421 -18.11 -0.92 -10.96
N ALA A 422 -17.47 -0.53 -12.06
CA ALA A 422 -16.22 0.22 -12.04
C ALA A 422 -16.40 1.60 -11.39
N VAL A 423 -17.45 2.33 -11.77
CA VAL A 423 -17.81 3.61 -11.15
C VAL A 423 -18.15 3.43 -9.67
N LEU A 424 -18.92 2.39 -9.31
CA LEU A 424 -19.22 2.08 -7.91
C LEU A 424 -17.94 1.85 -7.09
N ALA A 425 -16.97 1.10 -7.61
CA ALA A 425 -15.68 0.90 -6.94
C ALA A 425 -14.95 2.23 -6.71
N VAL A 426 -14.80 3.05 -7.76
CA VAL A 426 -14.05 4.31 -7.70
C VAL A 426 -14.67 5.33 -6.74
N VAL A 427 -16.01 5.39 -6.63
CA VAL A 427 -16.73 6.37 -5.79
C VAL A 427 -16.66 6.06 -4.29
N ILE A 428 -16.31 4.83 -3.89
CA ILE A 428 -16.21 4.46 -2.46
C ILE A 428 -15.15 5.29 -1.72
N LEU A 429 -13.99 5.49 -2.34
CA LEU A 429 -12.88 6.24 -1.76
C LEU A 429 -13.27 7.71 -1.46
N PRO A 430 -13.70 8.53 -2.44
CA PRO A 430 -14.04 9.93 -2.16
C PRO A 430 -15.19 10.06 -1.17
N LEU A 431 -16.17 9.15 -1.17
CA LEU A 431 -17.25 9.16 -0.17
C LEU A 431 -16.73 8.95 1.25
N ALA A 432 -15.85 7.97 1.45
CA ALA A 432 -15.24 7.71 2.76
C ALA A 432 -14.32 8.86 3.18
N ILE A 433 -13.41 9.29 2.29
CA ILE A 433 -12.40 10.31 2.56
C ILE A 433 -13.06 11.65 2.88
N LEU A 434 -13.85 12.18 1.95
CA LEU A 434 -14.46 13.50 2.11
C LEU A 434 -15.56 13.49 3.17
N GLY A 435 -16.34 12.41 3.24
CA GLY A 435 -17.41 12.27 4.23
C GLY A 435 -16.90 12.29 5.66
N PHE A 436 -15.94 11.41 6.00
CA PHE A 436 -15.40 11.38 7.36
C PHE A 436 -14.53 12.60 7.70
N THR A 437 -13.81 13.16 6.72
CA THR A 437 -13.07 14.42 6.91
C THR A 437 -14.03 15.56 7.24
N ALA A 438 -15.13 15.70 6.49
CA ALA A 438 -16.13 16.74 6.73
C ALA A 438 -16.77 16.62 8.12
N VAL A 439 -17.15 15.42 8.54
CA VAL A 439 -17.72 15.21 9.88
C VAL A 439 -16.69 15.52 10.97
N SER A 440 -15.44 15.06 10.81
CA SER A 440 -14.38 15.30 11.80
C SER A 440 -14.02 16.79 11.91
N ALA A 441 -14.04 17.54 10.80
CA ALA A 441 -13.79 18.98 10.80
C ALA A 441 -14.90 19.80 11.51
N MET A 442 -16.04 19.18 11.87
CA MET A 442 -17.15 19.81 12.57
C MET A 442 -17.27 19.39 14.04
N LEU A 443 -16.46 18.43 14.50
CA LEU A 443 -16.54 17.88 15.84
C LEU A 443 -15.42 18.43 16.74
N PRO A 444 -15.74 19.12 17.85
CA PRO A 444 -14.74 19.65 18.78
C PRO A 444 -13.76 18.59 19.28
N ASP A 445 -14.25 17.39 19.59
CA ASP A 445 -13.42 16.28 20.08
C ASP A 445 -12.43 15.77 19.02
N ALA A 446 -12.80 15.83 17.74
CA ALA A 446 -11.91 15.45 16.64
C ALA A 446 -10.88 16.55 16.35
N LEU A 447 -11.29 17.83 16.39
CA LEU A 447 -10.41 18.99 16.24
C LEU A 447 -9.39 19.11 17.37
N ALA A 448 -9.72 18.65 18.58
CA ALA A 448 -8.80 18.60 19.71
C ALA A 448 -7.59 17.68 19.50
N GLY A 449 -7.66 16.77 18.51
CA GLY A 449 -6.55 15.89 18.15
C GLY A 449 -5.54 16.51 17.17
N LEU A 450 -5.83 17.68 16.59
CA LEU A 450 -4.93 18.37 15.65
C LEU A 450 -3.69 18.89 16.37
N ASN A 451 -2.54 18.76 15.71
CA ASN A 451 -1.28 19.31 16.23
C ASN A 451 -0.90 20.62 15.53
N ASN A 452 -1.40 20.83 14.30
CA ASN A 452 -1.09 22.01 13.50
C ASN A 452 -2.33 22.88 13.27
N ALA A 453 -2.13 24.20 13.32
CA ALA A 453 -3.19 25.17 13.06
C ALA A 453 -3.30 25.52 11.56
N GLY A 454 -4.32 26.30 11.22
CA GLY A 454 -4.51 26.80 9.86
C GLY A 454 -4.84 25.69 8.84
N PRO A 455 -4.48 25.89 7.56
CA PRO A 455 -4.75 24.92 6.49
C PRO A 455 -4.10 23.54 6.72
N HIS A 456 -2.96 23.49 7.43
CA HIS A 456 -2.27 22.23 7.71
C HIS A 456 -3.10 21.31 8.62
N GLY A 457 -3.85 21.86 9.58
CA GLY A 457 -4.78 21.06 10.39
C GLY A 457 -5.89 20.39 9.57
N LEU A 458 -6.37 21.02 8.49
CA LEU A 458 -7.27 20.37 7.55
C LEU A 458 -6.54 19.26 6.77
N SER A 459 -5.29 19.50 6.38
CA SER A 459 -4.43 18.50 5.74
C SER A 459 -4.21 17.28 6.65
N GLU A 460 -4.03 17.44 7.96
CA GLU A 460 -3.91 16.33 8.93
C GLU A 460 -5.14 15.41 8.90
N LEU A 461 -6.35 15.96 9.00
CA LEU A 461 -7.59 15.18 8.93
C LEU A 461 -7.77 14.52 7.57
N LEU A 462 -7.57 15.29 6.50
CA LEU A 462 -7.75 14.82 5.13
C LEU A 462 -6.76 13.71 4.81
N TYR A 463 -5.51 13.82 5.26
CA TYR A 463 -4.48 12.81 5.09
C TYR A 463 -4.84 11.53 5.85
N ALA A 464 -5.27 11.63 7.11
CA ALA A 464 -5.64 10.46 7.91
C ALA A 464 -6.75 9.63 7.23
N TYR A 465 -7.82 10.28 6.76
CA TYR A 465 -8.89 9.56 6.06
C TYR A 465 -8.51 9.14 4.64
N SER A 466 -7.68 9.92 3.93
CA SER A 466 -7.12 9.51 2.63
C SER A 466 -6.35 8.21 2.79
N SER A 467 -5.43 8.16 3.76
CA SER A 467 -4.61 6.99 4.06
C SER A 467 -5.44 5.80 4.51
N ALA A 468 -6.38 6.00 5.44
CA ALA A 468 -7.23 4.92 5.93
C ALA A 468 -8.10 4.32 4.80
N ALA A 469 -8.82 5.15 4.04
CA ALA A 469 -9.70 4.68 2.96
C ALA A 469 -8.92 4.19 1.72
N GLY A 470 -7.72 4.72 1.48
CA GLY A 470 -6.80 4.20 0.46
C GLY A 470 -6.09 2.92 0.90
N ASN A 471 -6.27 2.50 2.15
CA ASN A 471 -5.51 1.42 2.78
C ASN A 471 -4.00 1.63 2.75
N ASN A 472 -3.53 2.89 2.75
CA ASN A 472 -2.10 3.21 2.68
C ASN A 472 -1.36 2.90 3.97
N GLY A 473 -1.82 3.44 5.10
CA GLY A 473 -1.18 3.26 6.41
C GLY A 473 -0.30 4.41 6.87
N SER A 474 0.24 5.20 5.96
CA SER A 474 1.02 6.38 6.33
C SER A 474 0.14 7.38 7.08
N ALA A 475 0.76 8.13 7.98
CA ALA A 475 0.11 9.24 8.64
C ALA A 475 1.02 10.46 8.52
N PHE A 476 0.42 11.64 8.58
CA PHE A 476 1.16 12.84 8.94
C PHE A 476 1.80 12.64 10.33
N ALA A 477 1.06 12.04 11.25
CA ALA A 477 1.47 11.71 12.62
C ALA A 477 1.54 12.90 13.60
N GLY A 478 1.10 14.09 13.18
CA GLY A 478 0.69 15.16 14.11
C GLY A 478 -0.68 14.88 14.75
N LEU A 479 -1.64 14.38 13.97
CA LEU A 479 -2.98 14.03 14.47
C LEU A 479 -2.93 12.95 15.57
N THR A 480 -3.39 13.31 16.77
CA THR A 480 -3.60 12.37 17.87
C THR A 480 -4.85 11.52 17.61
N ALA A 481 -4.65 10.39 16.92
CA ALA A 481 -5.73 9.53 16.46
C ALA A 481 -6.15 8.41 17.44
N ASN A 482 -5.50 8.28 18.60
CA ASN A 482 -5.87 7.28 19.60
C ASN A 482 -7.06 7.76 20.46
N THR A 483 -8.19 7.98 19.80
CA THR A 483 -9.46 8.35 20.42
C THR A 483 -10.56 7.42 19.92
N PRO A 484 -11.64 7.19 20.68
CA PRO A 484 -12.73 6.33 20.23
C PRO A 484 -13.33 6.74 18.87
N TRP A 485 -13.40 8.06 18.60
CA TRP A 485 -13.86 8.58 17.31
C TRP A 485 -12.98 8.09 16.17
N PHE A 486 -11.68 8.43 16.19
CA PHE A 486 -10.76 8.09 15.11
C PHE A 486 -10.51 6.58 15.02
N ASN A 487 -10.38 5.88 16.14
CA ASN A 487 -10.22 4.43 16.16
C ASN A 487 -11.36 3.73 15.40
N VAL A 488 -12.61 4.16 15.63
CA VAL A 488 -13.79 3.58 14.96
C VAL A 488 -13.91 4.04 13.51
N THR A 489 -13.87 5.34 13.24
CA THR A 489 -14.15 5.87 11.89
C THR A 489 -13.04 5.55 10.89
N LEU A 490 -11.76 5.60 11.30
CA LEU A 490 -10.65 5.14 10.45
C LEU A 490 -10.76 3.64 10.20
N GLY A 491 -11.17 2.86 11.21
CA GLY A 491 -11.48 1.43 11.06
C GLY A 491 -12.54 1.18 9.98
N ILE A 492 -13.64 1.92 10.02
CA ILE A 492 -14.70 1.82 9.00
C ILE A 492 -14.18 2.26 7.64
N ALA A 493 -13.44 3.36 7.55
CA ALA A 493 -12.85 3.85 6.30
C ALA A 493 -11.94 2.79 5.65
N MET A 494 -11.10 2.12 6.44
CA MET A 494 -10.24 1.02 5.99
C MET A 494 -11.03 -0.15 5.42
N MET A 495 -12.13 -0.56 6.08
CA MET A 495 -12.98 -1.65 5.59
C MET A 495 -13.72 -1.28 4.29
N LEU A 496 -14.17 -0.02 4.16
CA LEU A 496 -14.80 0.47 2.94
C LEU A 496 -13.81 0.47 1.78
N GLY A 497 -12.62 1.05 2.02
CA GLY A 497 -11.50 1.08 1.07
C GLY A 497 -11.10 -0.30 0.54
N ARG A 498 -11.14 -1.32 1.41
CA ARG A 498 -10.73 -2.68 1.06
C ARG A 498 -11.85 -3.53 0.50
N PHE A 499 -12.87 -3.78 1.31
CA PHE A 499 -13.89 -4.79 1.03
C PHE A 499 -15.02 -4.26 0.16
N ALA A 500 -15.52 -3.05 0.46
CA ALA A 500 -16.57 -2.46 -0.36
C ALA A 500 -16.06 -2.16 -1.79
N TYR A 501 -14.78 -1.77 -1.92
CA TYR A 501 -14.14 -1.57 -3.22
C TYR A 501 -13.97 -2.87 -4.02
N VAL A 502 -13.45 -3.93 -3.40
CA VAL A 502 -13.07 -5.13 -4.15
C VAL A 502 -14.26 -5.99 -4.59
N LEU A 503 -15.41 -5.88 -3.92
CA LEU A 503 -16.60 -6.66 -4.28
C LEU A 503 -17.14 -6.32 -5.69
N PRO A 504 -17.34 -5.05 -6.07
CA PRO A 504 -17.60 -4.68 -7.46
C PRO A 504 -16.52 -5.15 -8.44
N VAL A 505 -15.24 -5.09 -8.06
CA VAL A 505 -14.11 -5.57 -8.89
C VAL A 505 -14.23 -7.07 -9.17
N MET A 506 -14.54 -7.87 -8.15
CA MET A 506 -14.76 -9.32 -8.33
C MET A 506 -16.02 -9.62 -9.15
N ALA A 507 -17.06 -8.79 -9.04
CA ALA A 507 -18.24 -8.90 -9.90
C ALA A 507 -17.92 -8.56 -11.37
N ILE A 508 -17.04 -7.58 -11.64
CA ILE A 508 -16.51 -7.31 -12.99
C ILE A 508 -15.75 -8.53 -13.49
N ALA A 509 -14.85 -9.10 -12.68
CA ALA A 509 -14.11 -10.30 -13.05
C ALA A 509 -15.04 -11.47 -13.41
N GLY A 510 -16.07 -11.73 -12.60
CA GLY A 510 -17.07 -12.75 -12.91
C GLY A 510 -17.82 -12.50 -14.23
N SER A 511 -18.18 -11.24 -14.49
CA SER A 511 -18.86 -10.85 -15.74
C SER A 511 -17.94 -11.02 -16.96
N LEU A 512 -16.67 -10.63 -16.85
CA LEU A 512 -15.70 -10.70 -17.94
C LEU A 512 -15.26 -12.15 -18.25
N ALA A 513 -15.13 -13.00 -17.23
CA ALA A 513 -14.79 -14.41 -17.41
C ALA A 513 -15.80 -15.12 -18.33
N ALA A 514 -17.09 -14.82 -18.16
CA ALA A 514 -18.19 -15.42 -18.92
C ALA A 514 -18.24 -14.96 -20.40
N LYS A 515 -17.61 -13.83 -20.74
CA LYS A 515 -17.61 -13.32 -22.11
C LYS A 515 -16.66 -14.12 -23.01
N VAL A 516 -17.02 -14.27 -24.28
CA VAL A 516 -16.13 -14.82 -25.30
C VAL A 516 -15.20 -13.73 -25.81
N LYS A 517 -13.89 -14.03 -25.96
CA LYS A 517 -12.92 -13.11 -26.56
C LYS A 517 -13.19 -12.92 -28.05
N ALA A 518 -13.32 -11.68 -28.48
CA ALA A 518 -13.38 -11.30 -29.88
C ALA A 518 -11.95 -11.19 -30.49
N PRO A 519 -11.76 -11.55 -31.78
CA PRO A 519 -10.52 -11.27 -32.49
C PRO A 519 -10.36 -9.77 -32.74
N ALA A 520 -9.12 -9.31 -32.86
CA ALA A 520 -8.84 -7.93 -33.21
C ALA A 520 -9.39 -7.60 -34.61
N SER A 521 -9.97 -6.41 -34.74
CA SER A 521 -10.51 -5.85 -35.98
C SER A 521 -9.85 -4.50 -36.28
N THR A 522 -10.10 -3.94 -37.47
CA THR A 522 -9.66 -2.57 -37.82
C THR A 522 -10.25 -1.50 -36.89
N GLY A 523 -11.37 -1.79 -36.22
CA GLY A 523 -12.00 -0.89 -35.25
C GLY A 523 -11.55 -1.10 -33.81
N THR A 524 -10.65 -2.06 -33.55
CA THR A 524 -10.15 -2.35 -32.20
C THR A 524 -9.09 -1.32 -31.80
N PHE A 525 -9.32 -0.61 -30.70
CA PHE A 525 -8.38 0.39 -30.18
C PHE A 525 -7.14 -0.30 -29.56
N PRO A 526 -5.90 0.03 -29.99
CA PRO A 526 -4.70 -0.55 -29.41
C PRO A 526 -4.49 -0.12 -27.95
N THR A 527 -4.39 -1.09 -27.04
CA THR A 527 -4.29 -0.87 -25.59
C THR A 527 -2.90 -1.16 -25.00
N ASP A 528 -1.87 -1.18 -25.85
CA ASP A 528 -0.49 -1.50 -25.47
C ASP A 528 0.55 -0.45 -25.95
N GLY A 529 0.09 0.67 -26.50
CA GLY A 529 0.92 1.77 -27.01
C GLY A 529 0.88 3.02 -26.14
N GLY A 530 1.77 3.97 -26.44
CA GLY A 530 1.90 5.23 -25.68
C GLY A 530 0.61 6.07 -25.62
N LEU A 531 -0.25 6.02 -26.65
CA LEU A 531 -1.55 6.69 -26.63
C LEU A 531 -2.47 6.15 -25.52
N PHE A 532 -2.52 4.83 -25.35
CA PHE A 532 -3.32 4.23 -24.29
C PHE A 532 -2.74 4.53 -22.91
N VAL A 533 -1.41 4.48 -22.78
CA VAL A 533 -0.72 4.88 -21.54
C VAL A 533 -1.09 6.32 -21.14
N GLY A 534 -1.00 7.27 -22.09
CA GLY A 534 -1.40 8.66 -21.85
C GLY A 534 -2.89 8.81 -21.51
N LEU A 535 -3.76 8.04 -22.16
CA LEU A 535 -5.20 8.03 -21.85
C LEU A 535 -5.48 7.50 -20.43
N VAL A 536 -4.85 6.40 -20.02
CA VAL A 536 -5.01 5.84 -18.67
C VAL A 536 -4.55 6.86 -17.62
N VAL A 537 -3.38 7.46 -17.81
CA VAL A 537 -2.86 8.52 -16.94
C VAL A 537 -3.84 9.71 -16.89
N GLY A 538 -4.35 10.17 -18.03
CA GLY A 538 -5.31 11.28 -18.08
C GLY A 538 -6.62 10.96 -17.36
N VAL A 539 -7.16 9.75 -17.52
CA VAL A 539 -8.38 9.32 -16.82
C VAL A 539 -8.17 9.22 -15.31
N ILE A 540 -7.02 8.72 -14.86
CA ILE A 540 -6.66 8.68 -13.44
C ILE A 540 -6.61 10.10 -12.86
N LEU A 541 -5.93 11.04 -13.52
CA LEU A 541 -5.82 12.42 -13.04
C LEU A 541 -7.17 13.16 -13.06
N ILE A 542 -7.99 12.95 -14.08
CA ILE A 542 -9.29 13.64 -14.21
C ILE A 542 -10.30 13.05 -13.23
N LEU A 543 -10.51 11.73 -13.22
CA LEU A 543 -11.51 11.11 -12.36
C LEU A 543 -11.03 11.02 -10.91
N GLY A 544 -9.76 10.66 -10.69
CA GLY A 544 -9.19 10.53 -9.36
C GLY A 544 -8.79 11.86 -8.73
N GLY A 545 -8.25 12.81 -9.50
CA GLY A 545 -7.71 14.06 -8.96
C GLY A 545 -8.75 15.17 -8.78
N LEU A 546 -9.62 15.40 -9.77
CA LEU A 546 -10.56 16.53 -9.73
C LEU A 546 -11.59 16.42 -8.60
N GLN A 547 -11.93 15.21 -8.17
CA GLN A 547 -12.85 14.98 -7.06
C GLN A 547 -12.32 15.48 -5.71
N PHE A 548 -11.01 15.60 -5.53
CA PHE A 548 -10.39 16.10 -4.29
C PHE A 548 -9.86 17.53 -4.41
N PHE A 549 -9.84 18.10 -5.62
CA PHE A 549 -9.29 19.43 -5.87
C PHE A 549 -9.81 20.51 -4.90
N PRO A 550 -11.11 20.60 -4.56
CA PRO A 550 -11.58 21.60 -3.60
C PRO A 550 -10.97 21.43 -2.20
N ALA A 551 -10.82 20.20 -1.71
CA ALA A 551 -10.23 19.92 -0.40
C ALA A 551 -8.71 20.18 -0.40
N LEU A 552 -8.02 19.77 -1.46
CA LEU A 552 -6.58 20.05 -1.65
C LEU A 552 -6.31 21.55 -1.78
N ALA A 553 -7.22 22.30 -2.41
CA ALA A 553 -7.13 23.75 -2.52
C ALA A 553 -7.16 24.41 -1.13
N LEU A 554 -8.03 23.94 -0.22
CA LEU A 554 -8.20 24.50 1.12
C LEU A 554 -7.15 24.03 2.14
N GLY A 555 -6.50 22.89 1.90
CA GLY A 555 -5.39 22.40 2.72
C GLY A 555 -4.03 22.83 2.15
N PRO A 556 -3.28 21.90 1.51
CA PRO A 556 -1.86 22.13 1.19
C PRO A 556 -1.61 23.21 0.13
N VAL A 557 -2.55 23.48 -0.78
CA VAL A 557 -2.33 24.52 -1.82
C VAL A 557 -2.38 25.92 -1.20
N VAL A 558 -3.41 26.21 -0.39
CA VAL A 558 -3.48 27.49 0.34
C VAL A 558 -2.33 27.61 1.33
N GLU A 559 -1.96 26.52 2.02
CA GLU A 559 -0.80 26.50 2.90
C GLU A 559 0.48 26.91 2.17
N HIS A 560 0.74 26.36 0.97
CA HIS A 560 1.88 26.73 0.14
C HIS A 560 1.92 28.23 -0.16
N VAL A 561 0.78 28.80 -0.58
CA VAL A 561 0.68 30.23 -0.90
C VAL A 561 0.91 31.10 0.34
N LEU A 562 0.41 30.69 1.50
CA LEU A 562 0.57 31.43 2.76
C LEU A 562 1.99 31.33 3.30
N MET A 563 2.66 30.19 3.16
CA MET A 563 4.08 29.99 3.47
C MET A 563 4.96 30.94 2.62
N LEU A 564 4.73 31.01 1.31
CA LEU A 564 5.44 31.94 0.43
C LEU A 564 5.18 33.42 0.76
N ALA A 565 4.01 33.73 1.33
CA ALA A 565 3.68 35.06 1.84
C ALA A 565 4.22 35.33 3.25
N GLY A 566 4.97 34.39 3.83
CA GLY A 566 5.61 34.52 5.15
C GLY A 566 4.64 34.43 6.33
N LYS A 567 3.48 33.78 6.18
CA LYS A 567 2.51 33.58 7.26
C LYS A 567 2.78 32.27 8.01
N THR A 568 2.68 32.35 9.34
CA THR A 568 2.72 31.22 10.28
C THR A 568 1.38 31.13 11.04
N PHE A 569 1.10 29.98 11.68
CA PHE A 569 -0.16 29.70 12.38
C PHE A 569 0.06 29.30 13.82
#